data_AF-A0A7Y5K954-F1
#
_entry.id   AF-A0A7Y5K954-F1
#
_cell.length_a   1.000
_cell.length_b   1.000
_cell.length_c   1.000
_cell.angle_alpha   90.00
_cell.angle_beta   90.00
_cell.angle_gamma   90.00
#
_symmetry.space_group_name_H-M   'P 1'
#
loop_
_entity.id
_entity.type
_entity.pdbx_description
1 polymer ?
#
loop_
_entity_poly.entity_id
_entity_poly.type
_entity_poly.pdbx_seq_one_letter_code
_entity_poly.pdbx_strand_id
1 'polypeptide(L)'
;MGRRFGRRRFSKGQGARGKKKKAKAICEQKSIANPVEECYNQGLRFSDLTRFTSTNKSEFEQLARDRKEDFDALREKGRWTASVYLGTYIVEARLKFKICDVLKLEKLPAILKTHDLNALVIYAGLKDELKSLPEVFASFSSINTIHAEVSWRYKIADPSHQVDSDNLKAWLFNSKYGVMTWLGL
;
A
#
# COMPACT_ATOMS: atom_id res chain seq x y z
N MET A 1 77.33 25.13 -2.46
CA MET A 1 78.29 24.38 -3.30
C MET A 1 77.60 23.14 -3.88
N GLY A 2 77.85 22.82 -5.15
CA GLY A 2 77.53 21.51 -5.78
C GLY A 2 76.16 21.44 -6.45
N ARG A 3 76.01 21.83 -7.73
CA ARG A 3 76.25 21.04 -8.97
C ARG A 3 75.32 19.81 -9.08
N ARG A 4 74.32 19.87 -9.97
CA ARG A 4 74.32 19.31 -11.35
C ARG A 4 74.70 17.83 -11.41
N PHE A 5 73.79 16.99 -11.88
CA PHE A 5 73.93 15.95 -12.93
C PHE A 5 72.50 15.43 -13.21
N GLY A 6 72.02 15.18 -14.43
CA GLY A 6 72.68 14.99 -15.70
C GLY A 6 72.20 13.68 -16.35
N ARG A 7 71.20 13.80 -17.24
CA ARG A 7 70.87 12.94 -18.40
C ARG A 7 70.59 11.44 -18.21
N ARG A 8 69.47 11.01 -18.78
CA ARG A 8 69.27 9.96 -19.83
C ARG A 8 67.75 9.74 -19.97
N ARG A 9 67.13 9.45 -21.10
CA ARG A 9 67.40 9.39 -22.54
C ARG A 9 66.00 9.31 -23.17
N PHE A 10 65.80 9.98 -24.29
CA PHE A 10 64.62 9.80 -25.15
C PHE A 10 64.59 8.36 -25.69
N SER A 11 63.40 7.77 -25.77
CA SER A 11 63.02 6.95 -26.91
C SER A 11 61.59 7.30 -27.32
N LYS A 12 61.43 7.55 -28.62
CA LYS A 12 60.17 7.90 -29.28
C LYS A 12 59.33 6.63 -29.42
N GLY A 13 58.06 6.70 -29.07
CA GLY A 13 57.07 5.66 -29.33
C GLY A 13 55.76 6.30 -29.81
N GLN A 14 55.48 6.10 -31.09
CA GLN A 14 54.29 6.55 -31.81
C GLN A 14 53.00 6.03 -31.17
N GLY A 15 51.88 6.75 -31.31
CA GLY A 15 50.59 6.17 -30.91
C GLY A 15 49.40 7.11 -30.67
N ALA A 16 49.37 8.29 -31.27
CA ALA A 16 48.16 9.13 -31.28
C ALA A 16 47.13 8.55 -32.26
N ARG A 17 46.39 7.50 -31.89
CA ARG A 17 45.15 7.04 -32.55
C ARG A 17 44.54 5.88 -31.75
N GLY A 18 43.63 6.16 -30.83
CA GLY A 18 42.96 5.08 -30.09
C GLY A 18 41.97 5.43 -28.99
N LYS A 19 41.56 6.70 -28.83
CA LYS A 19 40.65 7.11 -27.72
C LYS A 19 39.44 7.94 -28.15
N LYS A 20 38.98 7.82 -29.40
CA LYS A 20 37.73 8.46 -29.88
C LYS A 20 36.75 7.50 -30.58
N LYS A 21 36.85 6.19 -30.34
CA LYS A 21 35.90 5.18 -30.87
C LYS A 21 35.20 4.32 -29.80
N LYS A 22 35.19 4.76 -28.53
CA LYS A 22 34.45 4.07 -27.44
C LYS A 22 33.34 4.90 -26.77
N ALA A 23 33.02 6.08 -27.31
CA ALA A 23 31.94 6.93 -26.80
C ALA A 23 30.76 7.09 -27.78
N LYS A 24 30.75 6.34 -28.90
CA LYS A 24 29.70 6.41 -29.93
C LYS A 24 29.22 5.00 -30.35
N ALA A 25 29.13 4.09 -29.38
CA ALA A 25 28.64 2.71 -29.58
C ALA A 25 27.97 2.13 -28.31
N ILE A 26 27.44 2.98 -27.43
CA ILE A 26 26.61 2.56 -26.28
C ILE A 26 25.34 3.44 -26.26
N CYS A 27 24.80 3.76 -27.43
CA CYS A 27 23.58 4.57 -27.57
C CYS A 27 22.58 3.97 -28.58
N GLU A 28 22.79 2.74 -29.03
CA GLU A 28 21.85 2.02 -29.88
C GLU A 28 21.89 0.55 -29.43
N GLN A 29 20.72 -0.06 -29.24
CA GLN A 29 20.49 -1.43 -28.73
C GLN A 29 20.31 -1.61 -27.21
N LYS A 30 19.57 -0.71 -26.55
CA LYS A 30 18.60 -1.21 -25.57
C LYS A 30 17.25 -1.21 -26.24
N SER A 31 16.94 -2.37 -26.84
CA SER A 31 15.59 -2.78 -27.18
C SER A 31 14.67 -2.34 -26.06
N ILE A 32 13.64 -1.58 -26.41
CA ILE A 32 12.54 -1.26 -25.52
C ILE A 32 11.92 -2.62 -25.21
N ALA A 33 12.29 -3.19 -24.06
CA ALA A 33 11.61 -4.37 -23.54
C ALA A 33 10.13 -3.99 -23.48
N ASN A 34 9.33 -4.74 -24.23
CA ASN A 34 7.91 -4.51 -24.35
C ASN A 34 7.32 -4.72 -22.95
N PRO A 35 6.72 -3.71 -22.28
CA PRO A 35 6.26 -3.83 -20.89
C PRO A 35 5.20 -4.92 -20.69
N VAL A 36 4.70 -5.49 -21.79
CA VAL A 36 3.78 -6.63 -21.82
C VAL A 36 4.47 -7.95 -21.43
N GLU A 37 5.75 -8.13 -21.72
CA GLU A 37 6.46 -9.39 -21.43
C GLU A 37 6.83 -9.54 -19.95
N GLU A 38 7.06 -8.45 -19.22
CA GLU A 38 7.35 -8.49 -17.79
C GLU A 38 6.14 -8.87 -16.93
N CYS A 39 4.91 -8.64 -17.44
CA CYS A 39 3.67 -9.08 -16.78
C CYS A 39 3.52 -10.62 -16.80
N TYR A 40 4.10 -11.30 -17.79
CA TYR A 40 3.89 -12.74 -18.02
C TYR A 40 4.59 -13.62 -16.97
N ASN A 41 5.67 -13.13 -16.35
CA ASN A 41 6.47 -13.90 -15.40
C ASN A 41 5.88 -13.98 -13.97
N GLN A 42 4.75 -13.32 -13.70
CA GLN A 42 4.05 -13.38 -12.41
C GLN A 42 2.72 -14.15 -12.47
N GLY A 43 2.39 -14.81 -13.59
CA GLY A 43 1.14 -15.57 -13.74
C GLY A 43 -0.13 -14.72 -13.81
N LEU A 44 0.00 -13.39 -13.86
CA LEU A 44 -1.10 -12.46 -14.06
C LEU A 44 -1.46 -12.41 -15.55
N ARG A 45 -2.69 -12.79 -15.89
CA ARG A 45 -3.18 -12.69 -17.27
C ARG A 45 -3.84 -11.33 -17.47
N PHE A 46 -3.68 -10.73 -18.64
CA PHE A 46 -4.40 -9.49 -18.98
C PHE A 46 -5.93 -9.62 -18.81
N SER A 47 -6.47 -10.83 -18.99
CA SER A 47 -7.88 -11.13 -18.71
C SER A 47 -8.30 -10.84 -17.26
N ASP A 48 -7.38 -10.89 -16.31
CA ASP A 48 -7.68 -10.64 -14.88
C ASP A 48 -7.96 -9.16 -14.60
N LEU A 49 -7.50 -8.25 -15.47
CA LEU A 49 -7.85 -6.82 -15.43
C LEU A 49 -9.30 -6.55 -15.86
N THR A 50 -9.90 -7.48 -16.61
CA THR A 50 -11.28 -7.36 -17.09
C THR A 50 -12.30 -7.97 -16.15
N ARG A 51 -11.84 -8.69 -15.12
CA ARG A 51 -12.71 -9.31 -14.11
C ARG A 51 -12.94 -8.33 -12.97
N PHE A 52 -14.19 -8.15 -12.58
CA PHE A 52 -14.58 -7.26 -11.49
C PHE A 52 -15.22 -8.04 -10.33
N THR A 53 -15.23 -7.44 -9.15
CA THR A 53 -16.04 -7.92 -8.02
C THR A 53 -17.53 -7.80 -8.30
N SER A 54 -18.35 -8.57 -7.59
CA SER A 54 -19.80 -8.36 -7.60
C SER A 54 -20.18 -7.02 -6.96
N THR A 55 -19.48 -6.64 -5.89
CA THR A 55 -19.69 -5.39 -5.14
C THR A 55 -19.26 -4.17 -5.94
N ASN A 56 -20.13 -3.17 -6.01
CA ASN A 56 -19.90 -1.88 -6.63
C ASN A 56 -19.43 -0.80 -5.64
N LYS A 57 -19.06 0.38 -6.15
CA LYS A 57 -18.54 1.50 -5.37
C LYS A 57 -19.52 1.94 -4.30
N SER A 58 -20.79 2.18 -4.65
CA SER A 58 -21.82 2.62 -3.70
C SER A 58 -22.09 1.57 -2.61
N GLU A 59 -22.00 0.29 -2.95
CA GLU A 59 -22.14 -0.82 -2.01
C GLU A 59 -20.97 -0.90 -1.02
N PHE A 60 -19.73 -0.60 -1.44
CA PHE A 60 -18.61 -0.50 -0.49
C PHE A 60 -18.79 0.67 0.49
N GLU A 61 -19.34 1.78 0.01
CA GLU A 61 -19.64 2.90 0.88
C GLU A 61 -20.72 2.54 1.91
N GLN A 62 -21.81 1.93 1.44
CA GLN A 62 -22.87 1.48 2.33
C GLN A 62 -22.36 0.42 3.31
N LEU A 63 -21.55 -0.52 2.85
CA LEU A 63 -20.93 -1.54 3.69
C LEU A 63 -20.09 -0.94 4.82
N ALA A 64 -19.37 0.16 4.58
CA ALA A 64 -18.61 0.84 5.64
C ALA A 64 -19.55 1.44 6.71
N ARG A 65 -20.69 2.00 6.31
CA ARG A 65 -21.72 2.51 7.22
C ARG A 65 -22.39 1.38 8.00
N ASP A 66 -22.81 0.32 7.33
CA ASP A 66 -23.42 -0.86 7.95
C ASP A 66 -22.47 -1.50 8.97
N ARG A 67 -21.18 -1.64 8.64
CA ARG A 67 -20.19 -2.17 9.59
C ARG A 67 -19.96 -1.27 10.79
N LYS A 68 -20.12 0.05 10.63
CA LYS A 68 -20.10 0.98 11.77
C LYS A 68 -21.32 0.78 12.68
N GLU A 69 -22.51 0.65 12.10
CA GLU A 69 -23.73 0.37 12.87
C GLU A 69 -23.63 -0.96 13.62
N ASP A 70 -23.15 -2.02 12.94
CA ASP A 70 -22.88 -3.31 13.57
C ASP A 70 -21.86 -3.19 14.72
N PHE A 71 -20.78 -2.45 14.50
CA PHE A 71 -19.75 -2.20 15.51
C PHE A 71 -20.35 -1.55 16.77
N ASP A 72 -21.14 -0.49 16.59
CA ASP A 72 -21.77 0.23 17.69
C ASP A 72 -22.80 -0.67 18.41
N ALA A 73 -23.66 -1.36 17.68
CA ALA A 73 -24.67 -2.27 18.26
C ALA A 73 -24.03 -3.43 19.05
N LEU A 74 -22.94 -4.02 18.54
CA LEU A 74 -22.23 -5.08 19.24
C LEU A 74 -21.59 -4.58 20.54
N ARG A 75 -21.02 -3.37 20.52
CA ARG A 75 -20.50 -2.72 21.72
C ARG A 75 -21.58 -2.47 22.76
N GLU A 76 -22.74 -1.98 22.35
CA GLU A 76 -23.88 -1.78 23.27
C GLU A 76 -24.36 -3.07 23.95
N LYS A 77 -24.22 -4.21 23.28
CA LYS A 77 -24.56 -5.53 23.83
C LYS A 77 -23.41 -6.23 24.56
N GLY A 78 -22.27 -5.55 24.75
CA GLY A 78 -21.08 -6.12 25.39
C GLY A 78 -20.41 -7.24 24.58
N ARG A 79 -20.63 -7.29 23.27
CA ARG A 79 -20.06 -8.30 22.36
C ARG A 79 -18.72 -7.82 21.80
N TRP A 80 -17.78 -7.54 22.70
CA TRP A 80 -16.50 -6.87 22.39
C TRP A 80 -15.62 -7.59 21.37
N THR A 81 -15.52 -8.92 21.47
CA THR A 81 -14.74 -9.71 20.50
C THR A 81 -15.25 -9.56 19.08
N ALA A 82 -16.58 -9.58 18.91
CA ALA A 82 -17.22 -9.42 17.61
C ALA A 82 -17.13 -7.97 17.11
N SER A 83 -17.22 -6.97 18.00
CA SER A 83 -17.04 -5.57 17.60
C SER A 83 -15.60 -5.32 17.14
N VAL A 84 -14.58 -5.84 17.83
CA VAL A 84 -13.19 -5.73 17.37
C VAL A 84 -13.03 -6.34 15.98
N TYR A 85 -13.54 -7.56 15.79
CA TYR A 85 -13.48 -8.25 14.50
C TYR A 85 -14.13 -7.44 13.37
N LEU A 86 -15.41 -7.06 13.51
CA LEU A 86 -16.15 -6.34 12.46
C LEU A 86 -15.69 -4.89 12.27
N GLY A 87 -15.23 -4.23 13.33
CA GLY A 87 -14.84 -2.82 13.29
C GLY A 87 -13.69 -2.55 12.33
N THR A 88 -12.77 -3.51 12.17
CA THR A 88 -11.67 -3.36 11.20
C THR A 88 -12.13 -3.38 9.73
N TYR A 89 -13.27 -4.03 9.43
CA TYR A 89 -13.82 -4.06 8.06
C TYR A 89 -14.41 -2.73 7.61
N ILE A 90 -14.64 -1.79 8.52
CA ILE A 90 -15.05 -0.42 8.18
C ILE A 90 -13.95 0.25 7.34
N VAL A 91 -12.68 0.09 7.75
CA VAL A 91 -11.51 0.62 7.04
C VAL A 91 -11.33 -0.09 5.70
N GLU A 92 -11.44 -1.43 5.67
CA GLU A 92 -11.32 -2.21 4.44
C GLU A 92 -12.34 -1.76 3.38
N ALA A 93 -13.62 -1.64 3.78
CA ALA A 93 -14.69 -1.22 2.89
C ALA A 93 -14.47 0.20 2.37
N ARG A 94 -14.08 1.14 3.25
CA ARG A 94 -13.83 2.53 2.83
C ARG A 94 -12.62 2.66 1.91
N LEU A 95 -11.56 1.90 2.14
CA LEU A 95 -10.41 1.88 1.22
C LEU A 95 -10.80 1.30 -0.15
N LYS A 96 -11.61 0.23 -0.20
CA LYS A 96 -12.12 -0.31 -1.47
C LYS A 96 -13.00 0.68 -2.24
N PHE A 97 -13.81 1.46 -1.52
CA PHE A 97 -14.51 2.61 -2.09
C PHE A 97 -13.53 3.63 -2.70
N LYS A 98 -12.49 4.04 -1.95
CA LYS A 98 -11.48 5.01 -2.43
C LYS A 98 -10.71 4.51 -3.65
N ILE A 99 -10.40 3.21 -3.73
CA ILE A 99 -9.79 2.61 -4.92
C ILE A 99 -10.71 2.75 -6.14
N CYS A 100 -12.01 2.44 -5.98
CA CYS A 100 -12.98 2.63 -7.06
C CYS A 100 -13.06 4.10 -7.49
N ASP A 101 -13.02 5.02 -6.53
CA ASP A 101 -13.06 6.47 -6.78
C ASP A 101 -11.83 6.97 -7.55
N VAL A 102 -10.61 6.60 -7.12
CA VAL A 102 -9.36 7.04 -7.76
C VAL A 102 -9.18 6.45 -9.16
N LEU A 103 -9.62 5.20 -9.36
CA LEU A 103 -9.56 4.54 -10.66
C LEU A 103 -10.72 4.92 -11.58
N LYS A 104 -11.72 5.65 -11.07
CA LYS A 104 -12.96 5.99 -11.78
C LYS A 104 -13.70 4.75 -12.30
N LEU A 105 -13.75 3.70 -11.48
CA LEU A 105 -14.40 2.42 -11.80
C LEU A 105 -15.62 2.23 -10.91
N GLU A 106 -16.69 1.67 -11.48
CA GLU A 106 -17.89 1.34 -10.71
C GLU A 106 -17.70 0.10 -9.82
N LYS A 107 -16.77 -0.79 -10.19
CA LYS A 107 -16.48 -2.03 -9.47
C LYS A 107 -14.99 -2.18 -9.26
N LEU A 108 -14.63 -2.84 -8.17
CA LEU A 108 -13.23 -3.14 -7.88
C LEU A 108 -12.73 -4.22 -8.86
N PRO A 109 -11.60 -4.01 -9.56
CA PRO A 109 -10.95 -5.08 -10.32
C PRO A 109 -10.60 -6.26 -9.42
N ALA A 110 -10.82 -7.48 -9.89
CA ALA A 110 -10.61 -8.70 -9.11
C ALA A 110 -9.14 -8.86 -8.66
N ILE A 111 -8.20 -8.37 -9.46
CA ILE A 111 -6.77 -8.34 -9.11
C ILE A 111 -6.46 -7.46 -7.89
N LEU A 112 -7.30 -6.47 -7.59
CA LEU A 112 -7.17 -5.59 -6.42
C LEU A 112 -7.99 -6.09 -5.22
N LYS A 113 -8.66 -7.25 -5.36
CA LYS A 113 -9.45 -7.85 -4.29
C LYS A 113 -8.52 -8.49 -3.25
N THR A 114 -8.08 -7.68 -2.30
CA THR A 114 -7.33 -8.10 -1.11
C THR A 114 -8.03 -7.67 0.18
N HIS A 115 -7.58 -8.22 1.30
CA HIS A 115 -7.93 -7.80 2.66
C HIS A 115 -6.74 -7.13 3.37
N ASP A 116 -5.56 -7.07 2.73
CA ASP A 116 -4.39 -6.38 3.29
C ASP A 116 -4.61 -4.86 3.24
N LEU A 117 -4.75 -4.22 4.41
CA LEU A 117 -5.01 -2.77 4.47
C LEU A 117 -3.84 -1.94 3.93
N ASN A 118 -2.59 -2.39 4.06
CA ASN A 118 -1.44 -1.68 3.50
C ASN A 118 -1.50 -1.70 1.98
N ALA A 119 -1.81 -2.85 1.38
CA ALA A 119 -2.01 -2.94 -0.06
C ALA A 119 -3.15 -2.04 -0.52
N LEU A 120 -4.27 -2.02 0.21
CA LEU A 120 -5.41 -1.15 -0.11
C LEU A 120 -5.09 0.35 -0.02
N VAL A 121 -4.31 0.79 0.98
CA VAL A 121 -3.83 2.18 1.07
C VAL A 121 -2.95 2.54 -0.13
N ILE A 122 -2.09 1.63 -0.57
CA ILE A 122 -1.24 1.83 -1.76
C ILE A 122 -2.12 1.95 -3.01
N TYR A 123 -3.07 1.03 -3.20
CA TYR A 123 -3.98 1.04 -4.37
C TYR A 123 -4.89 2.26 -4.38
N ALA A 124 -5.24 2.80 -3.22
CA ALA A 124 -6.02 4.03 -3.09
C ALA A 124 -5.19 5.30 -3.36
N GLY A 125 -3.87 5.19 -3.54
CA GLY A 125 -2.98 6.34 -3.73
C GLY A 125 -2.74 7.15 -2.45
N LEU A 126 -3.02 6.58 -1.27
CA LEU A 126 -3.02 7.28 0.02
C LEU A 126 -1.74 7.08 0.84
N LYS A 127 -0.77 6.32 0.33
CA LYS A 127 0.45 5.93 1.07
C LYS A 127 1.25 7.13 1.58
N ASP A 128 1.52 8.10 0.73
CA ASP A 128 2.39 9.23 1.08
C ASP A 128 1.66 10.26 1.94
N GLU A 129 0.35 10.40 1.76
CA GLU A 129 -0.51 11.19 2.66
C GLU A 129 -0.56 10.57 4.06
N LEU A 130 -0.79 9.25 4.17
CA LEU A 130 -0.81 8.59 5.46
C LEU A 130 0.53 8.75 6.21
N LYS A 131 1.66 8.69 5.48
CA LYS A 131 2.99 8.91 6.07
C LYS A 131 3.21 10.33 6.60
N SER A 132 2.55 11.34 6.03
CA SER A 132 2.68 12.72 6.49
C SER A 132 1.80 13.03 7.71
N LEU A 133 0.94 12.09 8.13
CA LEU A 133 0.01 12.20 9.25
C LEU A 133 0.39 11.21 10.37
N PRO A 134 1.38 11.49 11.23
CA PRO A 134 1.96 10.50 12.14
C PRO A 134 0.95 9.92 13.15
N GLU A 135 0.00 10.72 13.65
CA GLU A 135 -1.02 10.23 14.59
C GLU A 135 -2.07 9.33 13.90
N VAL A 136 -2.42 9.64 12.65
CA VAL A 136 -3.31 8.79 11.83
C VAL A 136 -2.57 7.51 11.44
N PHE A 137 -1.29 7.61 11.08
CA PHE A 137 -0.43 6.45 10.80
C PHE A 137 -0.32 5.51 11.99
N ALA A 138 -0.18 6.04 13.21
CA ALA A 138 -0.16 5.23 14.43
C ALA A 138 -1.50 4.49 14.62
N SER A 139 -2.62 5.20 14.50
CA SER A 139 -3.97 4.63 14.61
C SER A 139 -4.21 3.56 13.54
N PHE A 140 -3.83 3.83 12.29
CA PHE A 140 -3.92 2.89 11.18
C PHE A 140 -3.06 1.65 11.40
N SER A 141 -1.83 1.82 11.88
CA SER A 141 -0.91 0.71 12.16
C SER A 141 -1.48 -0.23 13.22
N SER A 142 -2.06 0.32 14.29
CA SER A 142 -2.75 -0.47 15.32
C SER A 142 -3.95 -1.23 14.77
N ILE A 143 -4.79 -0.58 13.95
CA ILE A 143 -5.92 -1.23 13.28
C ILE A 143 -5.44 -2.35 12.35
N ASN A 144 -4.38 -2.10 11.57
CA ASN A 144 -3.83 -3.07 10.63
C ASN A 144 -3.29 -4.33 11.35
N THR A 145 -2.67 -4.18 12.51
CA THR A 145 -2.26 -5.32 13.34
C THR A 145 -3.45 -6.17 13.77
N ILE A 146 -4.54 -5.56 14.24
CA ILE A 146 -5.77 -6.28 14.61
C ILE A 146 -6.39 -6.96 13.38
N HIS A 147 -6.48 -6.24 12.26
CA HIS A 147 -7.10 -6.74 11.04
C HIS A 147 -6.35 -7.96 10.46
N ALA A 148 -5.03 -7.96 10.55
CA ALA A 148 -4.19 -9.07 10.13
C ALA A 148 -4.30 -10.30 11.05
N GLU A 149 -4.76 -10.12 12.29
CA GLU A 149 -4.92 -11.20 13.25
C GLU A 149 -6.22 -11.99 12.97
N VAL A 150 -6.11 -13.01 12.12
CA VAL A 150 -7.26 -13.86 11.72
C VAL A 150 -7.93 -14.56 12.92
N SER A 151 -7.21 -14.72 14.04
CA SER A 151 -7.70 -15.39 15.25
C SER A 151 -8.95 -14.73 15.84
N TRP A 152 -9.17 -13.42 15.64
CA TRP A 152 -10.35 -12.70 16.14
C TRP A 152 -11.68 -13.32 15.70
N ARG A 153 -11.69 -14.02 14.56
CA ARG A 153 -12.87 -14.77 14.05
C ARG A 153 -13.26 -15.95 14.93
N TYR A 154 -12.29 -16.51 15.65
CA TYR A 154 -12.43 -17.74 16.41
C TYR A 154 -12.29 -17.51 17.92
N LYS A 155 -11.91 -16.30 18.35
CA LYS A 155 -11.91 -15.92 19.76
C LYS A 155 -13.34 -15.99 20.29
N ILE A 156 -13.50 -16.62 21.45
CA ILE A 156 -14.77 -16.62 22.17
C ILE A 156 -15.04 -15.24 22.75
N ALA A 157 -16.31 -14.98 23.10
CA ALA A 157 -16.66 -13.75 23.79
C ALA A 157 -15.90 -13.67 25.13
N ASP A 158 -15.16 -12.58 25.33
CA ASP A 158 -14.39 -12.32 26.54
C ASP A 158 -14.55 -10.83 26.92
N PRO A 159 -14.99 -10.54 28.16
CA PRO A 159 -15.09 -9.17 28.67
C PRO A 159 -13.79 -8.36 28.61
N SER A 160 -12.63 -9.01 28.70
CA SER A 160 -11.33 -8.34 28.64
C SER A 160 -11.07 -7.64 27.29
N HIS A 161 -11.69 -8.13 26.21
CA HIS A 161 -11.63 -7.50 24.88
C HIS A 161 -12.39 -6.15 24.81
N GLN A 162 -13.05 -5.71 25.88
CA GLN A 162 -13.62 -4.36 25.94
C GLN A 162 -12.56 -3.29 25.70
N VAL A 163 -11.36 -3.46 26.28
CA VAL A 163 -10.25 -2.52 26.11
C VAL A 163 -9.82 -2.44 24.65
N ASP A 164 -9.72 -3.58 23.96
CA ASP A 164 -9.42 -3.63 22.53
C ASP A 164 -10.51 -2.93 21.70
N SER A 165 -11.79 -3.13 22.07
CA SER A 165 -12.89 -2.47 21.39
C SER A 165 -12.92 -0.95 21.62
N ASP A 166 -12.51 -0.49 22.80
CA ASP A 166 -12.43 0.93 23.14
C ASP A 166 -11.26 1.61 22.41
N ASN A 167 -10.11 0.96 22.38
CA ASN A 167 -8.96 1.39 21.60
C ASN A 167 -9.30 1.46 20.11
N LEU A 168 -9.94 0.43 19.56
CA LEU A 168 -10.38 0.42 18.17
C LEU A 168 -11.34 1.56 17.87
N LYS A 169 -12.31 1.84 18.77
CA LYS A 169 -13.22 2.98 18.61
C LYS A 169 -12.44 4.31 18.54
N ALA A 170 -11.45 4.49 19.41
CA ALA A 170 -10.63 5.69 19.41
C ALA A 170 -9.82 5.83 18.11
N TRP A 171 -9.17 4.76 17.65
CA TRP A 171 -8.40 4.77 16.40
C TRP A 171 -9.26 4.99 15.16
N LEU A 172 -10.50 4.48 15.16
CA LEU A 172 -11.43 4.66 14.03
C LEU A 172 -12.00 6.08 14.00
N PHE A 173 -12.53 6.57 15.12
CA PHE A 173 -13.48 7.68 15.15
C PHE A 173 -13.03 8.90 15.95
N ASN A 174 -11.76 8.97 16.36
CA ASN A 174 -11.24 10.21 16.95
C ASN A 174 -11.42 11.38 15.96
N SER A 175 -11.93 12.50 16.47
CA SER A 175 -12.30 13.67 15.64
C SER A 175 -11.13 14.37 14.97
N LYS A 176 -9.89 14.14 15.42
CA LYS A 176 -8.68 14.75 14.87
C LYS A 176 -7.78 13.74 14.15
N TYR A 177 -7.65 12.54 14.70
CA TYR A 177 -6.67 11.55 14.27
C TYR A 177 -7.26 10.18 13.93
N GLY A 178 -8.59 10.08 13.90
CA GLY A 178 -9.28 8.84 13.55
C GLY A 178 -9.10 8.48 12.08
N VAL A 179 -8.88 7.20 11.80
CA VAL A 179 -8.72 6.70 10.43
C VAL A 179 -9.96 6.97 9.59
N MET A 180 -11.16 6.91 10.17
CA MET A 180 -12.40 7.17 9.43
C MET A 180 -12.62 8.65 9.19
N THR A 181 -12.18 9.52 10.12
CA THR A 181 -12.14 10.97 9.92
C THR A 181 -11.24 11.32 8.73
N TRP A 182 -10.06 10.70 8.66
CA TRP A 182 -9.12 10.88 7.55
C TRP A 182 -9.67 10.35 6.21
N LEU A 183 -10.23 9.12 6.20
CA LEU A 183 -10.82 8.53 4.98
C LEU A 183 -12.16 9.18 4.57
N GLY A 184 -12.70 10.07 5.42
CA GLY A 184 -13.93 10.82 5.21
C GLY A 184 -15.17 9.94 5.16
N LEU A 185 -15.41 9.11 6.19
CA LEU A 185 -16.70 8.43 6.39
C LEU A 185 -17.65 9.30 7.23
#